data_AF-A0A917A5P6-F1
#
_entry.id   AF-A0A917A5P6-F1
#
_cell.length_a   1.000
_cell.length_b   1.000
_cell.length_c   1.000
_cell.angle_alpha   90.00
_cell.angle_beta   90.00
_cell.angle_gamma   90.00
#
_symmetry.space_group_name_H-M   'P 1'
#
loop_
_entity.id
_entity.type
_entity.pdbx_description
1 polymer ?
#
loop_
_entity_poly.entity_id
_entity_poly.type
_entity_poly.pdbx_seq_one_letter_code
_entity_poly.pdbx_strand_id
1 'polypeptide(L)'
;MRPDRAILAGAVCAALAAPPLTAADGNGSYAVEGPGRMICADFAALSPDEPRARDVAVWLSGYMTAHNRLLTGTFDLTPWQTPGTLTGLLAQFCAANGDEVVEKGATELVNYLADARLRDRADAVAVKHDGKVTMIYAPLLSDVHARLAAAGFPSGGPDKLSQALQAYQNANGLTPTGLPDQPTLLKLMAR
;
A
#
# COMPACT_ATOMS: atom_id res chain seq x y z
N MET A 1 59.12 34.47 -28.64
CA MET A 1 58.00 35.32 -29.08
C MET A 1 56.90 34.41 -29.61
N ARG A 2 55.70 34.54 -29.01
CA ARG A 2 54.35 34.14 -29.45
C ARG A 2 53.99 32.65 -29.70
N PRO A 3 52.70 32.28 -29.44
CA PRO A 3 52.29 30.93 -29.05
C PRO A 3 51.27 30.30 -30.03
N ASP A 4 51.43 29.03 -30.39
CA ASP A 4 50.41 28.32 -31.17
C ASP A 4 49.49 27.48 -30.28
N ARG A 5 48.40 28.17 -29.96
CA ARG A 5 47.11 27.78 -29.39
C ARG A 5 46.69 26.32 -29.59
N ALA A 6 46.53 25.62 -28.46
CA ALA A 6 45.68 24.44 -28.35
C ALA A 6 44.21 24.82 -28.62
N ILE A 7 43.60 24.19 -29.62
CA ILE A 7 42.15 24.26 -29.85
C ILE A 7 41.51 23.18 -28.97
N LEU A 8 41.07 23.56 -27.77
CA LEU A 8 40.08 22.81 -26.99
C LEU A 8 38.71 23.04 -27.64
N ALA A 9 38.26 22.09 -28.45
CA ALA A 9 36.88 22.03 -28.91
C ALA A 9 35.98 21.62 -27.72
N GLY A 10 35.43 22.61 -27.01
CA GLY A 10 34.43 22.40 -25.98
C GLY A 10 33.11 21.97 -26.62
N ALA A 11 32.75 20.69 -26.49
CA ALA A 11 31.40 20.22 -26.77
C ALA A 11 30.46 20.73 -25.68
N VAL A 12 29.75 21.82 -25.96
CA VAL A 12 28.62 22.28 -25.14
C VAL A 12 27.46 21.31 -25.40
N CYS A 13 27.30 20.32 -24.52
CA CYS A 13 26.07 19.52 -24.45
C CYS A 13 24.93 20.45 -24.00
N ALA A 14 24.19 21.00 -24.95
CA ALA A 14 22.91 21.64 -24.68
C ALA A 14 21.97 20.60 -24.08
N ALA A 15 21.76 20.67 -22.77
CA ALA A 15 20.75 19.89 -22.07
C ALA A 15 19.35 20.39 -22.51
N LEU A 16 18.83 19.80 -23.59
CA LEU A 16 17.43 19.93 -23.97
C LEU A 16 16.59 19.37 -22.82
N ALA A 17 15.90 20.25 -22.08
CA ALA A 17 14.88 19.86 -21.14
C ALA A 17 13.76 19.17 -21.93
N ALA A 18 13.77 17.84 -21.98
CA ALA A 18 12.67 17.08 -22.53
C ALA A 18 11.42 17.38 -21.70
N PRO A 19 10.26 17.70 -22.34
CA PRO A 19 9.02 17.83 -21.60
C PRO A 19 8.73 16.51 -20.87
N PRO A 20 8.12 16.55 -19.67
CA PRO A 20 7.74 15.33 -18.97
C PRO A 20 6.83 14.52 -19.88
N LEU A 21 7.20 13.27 -20.16
CA LEU A 21 6.35 12.32 -20.84
C LEU A 21 5.14 12.02 -19.93
N THR A 22 3.99 12.60 -20.24
CA THR A 22 2.73 12.27 -19.59
C THR A 22 2.11 11.06 -20.28
N ALA A 23 1.72 10.04 -19.51
CA ALA A 23 1.13 8.81 -20.06
C ALA A 23 -0.33 8.96 -20.53
N ALA A 24 -1.01 10.03 -20.09
CA ALA A 24 -2.34 10.40 -20.53
C ALA A 24 -2.34 11.02 -21.95
N ASP A 25 -3.52 11.22 -22.53
CA ASP A 25 -3.64 11.93 -23.80
C ASP A 25 -3.19 13.41 -23.69
N GLY A 26 -3.25 14.15 -24.80
CA GLY A 26 -2.83 15.56 -24.86
C GLY A 26 -3.58 16.51 -23.92
N ASN A 27 -4.71 16.07 -23.35
CA ASN A 27 -5.51 16.83 -22.39
C ASN A 27 -5.36 16.31 -20.95
N GLY A 28 -4.51 15.30 -20.72
CA GLY A 28 -4.39 14.65 -19.42
C GLY A 28 -5.48 13.60 -19.15
N SER A 29 -6.29 13.25 -20.16
CA SER A 29 -7.36 12.25 -20.01
C SER A 29 -6.84 10.84 -20.25
N TYR A 30 -7.47 9.88 -19.57
CA TYR A 30 -7.22 8.46 -19.73
C TYR A 30 -8.53 7.67 -19.60
N ALA A 31 -8.58 6.49 -20.20
CA ALA A 31 -9.71 5.59 -20.05
C ALA A 31 -9.50 4.68 -18.83
N VAL A 32 -10.51 4.61 -17.96
CA VAL A 32 -10.57 3.60 -16.89
C VAL A 32 -11.13 2.31 -17.50
N GLU A 33 -10.38 1.23 -17.39
CA GLU A 33 -10.81 -0.08 -17.86
C GLU A 33 -11.27 -0.98 -16.72
N GLY A 34 -12.31 -1.79 -16.99
CA GLY A 34 -12.83 -2.78 -16.05
C GLY A 34 -13.67 -2.20 -14.90
N PRO A 35 -13.69 -2.88 -13.74
CA PRO A 35 -14.54 -2.53 -12.59
C PRO A 35 -14.35 -1.13 -12.01
N GLY A 36 -13.24 -0.45 -12.29
CA GLY A 36 -13.01 0.93 -11.84
C GLY A 36 -14.05 1.95 -12.34
N ARG A 37 -14.76 1.65 -13.43
CA ARG A 37 -15.86 2.49 -13.95
C ARG A 37 -17.18 2.36 -13.18
N MET A 38 -17.29 1.39 -12.28
CA MET A 38 -18.51 1.16 -11.49
C MET A 38 -18.80 2.37 -10.60
N ILE A 39 -20.08 2.72 -10.46
CA ILE A 39 -20.51 3.75 -9.51
C ILE A 39 -20.33 3.24 -8.09
N CYS A 40 -19.82 4.08 -7.19
CA CYS A 40 -19.52 3.72 -5.82
C CYS A 40 -20.76 3.21 -5.07
N ALA A 41 -21.94 3.80 -5.30
CA ALA A 41 -23.20 3.30 -4.73
C ALA A 41 -23.50 1.85 -5.13
N ASP A 42 -23.25 1.48 -6.40
CA ASP A 42 -23.47 0.12 -6.90
C ASP A 42 -22.47 -0.87 -6.29
N PHE A 43 -21.22 -0.43 -6.10
CA PHE A 43 -20.19 -1.24 -5.46
C PHE A 43 -20.48 -1.43 -3.96
N ALA A 44 -20.84 -0.36 -3.25
CA ALA A 44 -21.12 -0.40 -1.81
C ALA A 44 -22.36 -1.25 -1.48
N ALA A 45 -23.27 -1.44 -2.43
CA ALA A 45 -24.44 -2.30 -2.29
C ALA A 45 -24.15 -3.80 -2.52
N LEU A 46 -22.95 -4.17 -2.99
CA LEU A 46 -22.57 -5.56 -3.22
C LEU A 46 -22.37 -6.33 -1.93
N SER A 47 -22.84 -7.58 -1.91
CA SER A 47 -22.35 -8.56 -0.95
C SER A 47 -20.90 -8.97 -1.31
N PRO A 48 -20.01 -9.15 -0.32
CA PRO A 48 -18.63 -9.61 -0.56
C PRO A 48 -18.52 -10.94 -1.31
N ASP A 49 -19.55 -11.80 -1.25
CA ASP A 49 -19.58 -13.11 -1.92
C ASP A 49 -20.02 -13.02 -3.39
N GLU A 50 -20.47 -11.86 -3.85
CA GLU A 50 -20.88 -11.68 -5.24
C GLU A 50 -19.68 -11.69 -6.19
N PRO A 51 -19.79 -12.33 -7.37
CA PRO A 51 -18.73 -12.31 -8.38
C PRO A 51 -18.23 -10.91 -8.73
N ARG A 52 -19.13 -9.92 -8.78
CA ARG A 52 -18.75 -8.52 -9.06
C ARG A 52 -17.85 -7.92 -7.98
N ALA A 53 -18.06 -8.26 -6.70
CA ALA A 53 -17.22 -7.79 -5.61
C ALA A 53 -15.81 -8.40 -5.72
N ARG A 54 -15.73 -9.68 -6.12
CA ARG A 54 -14.47 -10.34 -6.43
C ARG A 54 -13.75 -9.70 -7.62
N ASP A 55 -14.47 -9.34 -8.68
CA ASP A 55 -13.89 -8.68 -9.85
C ASP A 55 -13.28 -7.32 -9.48
N VAL A 56 -13.96 -6.54 -8.63
CA VAL A 56 -13.41 -5.28 -8.08
C VAL A 56 -12.14 -5.56 -7.27
N ALA A 57 -12.11 -6.59 -6.41
CA ALA A 57 -10.93 -6.93 -5.62
C ALA A 57 -9.72 -7.31 -6.49
N VAL A 58 -9.95 -8.07 -7.58
CA VAL A 58 -8.91 -8.44 -8.55
C VAL A 58 -8.41 -7.21 -9.30
N TRP A 59 -9.32 -6.37 -9.78
CA TRP A 59 -8.98 -5.12 -10.45
C TRP A 59 -8.17 -4.19 -9.54
N LEU A 60 -8.60 -4.02 -8.28
CA LEU A 60 -7.94 -3.19 -7.28
C LEU A 60 -6.52 -3.69 -6.97
N SER A 61 -6.32 -5.00 -6.90
CA SER A 61 -4.99 -5.60 -6.71
C SER A 61 -4.05 -5.26 -7.89
N GLY A 62 -4.57 -5.29 -9.12
CA GLY A 62 -3.85 -4.83 -10.31
C GLY A 62 -3.55 -3.33 -10.26
N TYR A 63 -4.53 -2.52 -9.82
CA TYR A 63 -4.39 -1.07 -9.66
C TYR A 63 -3.26 -0.70 -8.68
N MET A 64 -3.20 -1.39 -7.52
CA MET A 64 -2.13 -1.20 -6.54
C MET A 64 -0.77 -1.65 -7.08
N THR A 65 -0.74 -2.76 -7.83
CA THR A 65 0.49 -3.23 -8.49
C THR A 65 1.02 -2.21 -9.51
N ALA A 66 0.15 -1.57 -10.27
CA ALA A 66 0.53 -0.49 -11.18
C ALA A 66 1.15 0.68 -10.38
N HIS A 67 0.58 1.03 -9.23
CA HIS A 67 1.12 2.10 -8.38
C HIS A 67 2.44 1.75 -7.70
N ASN A 68 2.72 0.48 -7.41
CA ASN A 68 4.07 0.06 -7.01
C ASN A 68 5.12 0.42 -8.07
N ARG A 69 4.74 0.38 -9.36
CA ARG A 69 5.63 0.75 -10.48
C ARG A 69 5.67 2.25 -10.75
N LEU A 70 4.53 2.95 -10.63
CA LEU A 70 4.39 4.34 -11.06
C LEU A 70 4.77 5.34 -9.97
N LEU A 71 4.53 5.01 -8.70
CA LEU A 71 4.81 5.91 -7.58
C LEU A 71 6.31 5.87 -7.25
N THR A 72 6.97 7.03 -7.30
CA THR A 72 8.42 7.12 -7.04
C THR A 72 8.79 6.68 -5.63
N GLY A 73 9.86 5.88 -5.52
CA GLY A 73 10.35 5.36 -4.25
C GLY A 73 9.34 4.43 -3.59
N THR A 74 8.81 3.47 -4.35
CA THR A 74 7.85 2.47 -3.89
C THR A 74 8.34 1.10 -4.28
N PHE A 75 8.54 0.25 -3.29
CA PHE A 75 8.69 -1.19 -3.47
C PHE A 75 7.33 -1.87 -3.31
N ASP A 76 6.61 -1.55 -2.25
CA ASP A 76 5.29 -2.10 -1.95
C ASP A 76 4.40 -1.06 -1.26
N LEU A 77 3.34 -0.64 -1.95
CA LEU A 77 2.30 0.28 -1.46
C LEU A 77 1.38 -0.39 -0.43
N THR A 78 1.26 -1.72 -0.49
CA THR A 78 0.31 -2.49 0.31
C THR A 78 1.02 -3.58 1.12
N PRO A 79 2.02 -3.23 1.97
CA PRO A 79 2.95 -4.20 2.54
C PRO A 79 2.34 -5.17 3.56
N TRP A 80 1.11 -4.91 4.02
CA TRP A 80 0.36 -5.81 4.90
C TRP A 80 -1.10 -5.99 4.51
N GLN A 81 -1.60 -5.23 3.56
CA GLN A 81 -3.01 -5.26 3.21
C GLN A 81 -3.28 -6.46 2.32
N THR A 82 -4.25 -7.28 2.71
CA THR A 82 -4.81 -8.30 1.81
C THR A 82 -5.78 -7.66 0.80
N PRO A 83 -6.08 -8.32 -0.32
CA PRO A 83 -7.13 -7.85 -1.24
C PRO A 83 -8.46 -7.58 -0.54
N GLY A 84 -8.88 -8.44 0.40
CA GLY A 84 -10.10 -8.24 1.17
C GLY A 84 -10.06 -6.98 2.04
N THR A 85 -8.92 -6.67 2.65
CA THR A 85 -8.74 -5.41 3.40
C THR A 85 -8.83 -4.19 2.49
N LEU A 86 -8.16 -4.22 1.34
CA LEU A 86 -8.19 -3.12 0.38
C LEU A 86 -9.61 -2.88 -0.14
N THR A 87 -10.32 -3.93 -0.52
CA THR A 87 -11.71 -3.86 -0.98
C THR A 87 -12.64 -3.37 0.12
N GLY A 88 -12.42 -3.76 1.38
CA GLY A 88 -13.18 -3.24 2.52
C GLY A 88 -12.97 -1.75 2.76
N LEU A 89 -11.72 -1.25 2.68
CA LEU A 89 -11.41 0.17 2.77
C LEU A 89 -12.02 0.97 1.62
N LEU A 90 -11.95 0.42 0.40
CA LEU A 90 -12.62 1.00 -0.77
C LEU A 90 -14.14 1.06 -0.58
N ALA A 91 -14.76 0.02 -0.03
CA ALA A 91 -16.19 -0.01 0.22
C ALA A 91 -16.60 1.05 1.25
N GLN A 92 -15.77 1.29 2.27
CA GLN A 92 -15.97 2.38 3.22
C GLN A 92 -15.95 3.75 2.54
N PHE A 93 -14.98 4.00 1.64
CA PHE A 93 -14.95 5.23 0.85
C PHE A 93 -16.22 5.37 -0.01
N CYS A 94 -16.59 4.32 -0.75
CA CYS A 94 -17.73 4.36 -1.66
C CYS A 94 -19.08 4.52 -0.93
N ALA A 95 -19.22 3.96 0.28
CA ALA A 95 -20.41 4.16 1.10
C ALA A 95 -20.63 5.64 1.48
N ALA A 96 -19.55 6.43 1.57
CA ALA A 96 -19.61 7.86 1.86
C ALA A 96 -19.66 8.74 0.59
N ASN A 97 -19.35 8.20 -0.59
CA ASN A 97 -19.18 8.95 -1.84
C ASN A 97 -19.89 8.21 -2.99
N GLY A 98 -21.21 8.04 -2.89
CA GLY A 98 -21.96 7.12 -3.76
C GLY A 98 -22.03 7.52 -5.24
N ASP A 99 -21.86 8.80 -5.55
CA ASP A 99 -21.88 9.37 -6.91
C ASP A 99 -20.53 9.30 -7.63
N GLU A 100 -19.45 9.04 -6.91
CA GLU A 100 -18.12 8.83 -7.48
C GLU A 100 -18.00 7.46 -8.16
N VAL A 101 -16.92 7.27 -8.92
CA VAL A 101 -16.56 5.97 -9.48
C VAL A 101 -15.56 5.23 -8.60
N VAL A 102 -15.55 3.90 -8.67
CA VAL A 102 -14.64 3.03 -7.93
C VAL A 102 -13.17 3.41 -8.12
N GLU A 103 -12.77 3.85 -9.32
CA GLU A 103 -11.39 4.29 -9.57
C GLU A 103 -10.99 5.53 -8.75
N LYS A 104 -11.91 6.47 -8.52
CA LYS A 104 -11.67 7.62 -7.65
C LYS A 104 -11.38 7.17 -6.23
N GLY A 105 -12.17 6.23 -5.71
CA GLY A 105 -11.93 5.62 -4.40
C GLY A 105 -10.61 4.85 -4.33
N ALA A 106 -10.23 4.14 -5.40
CA ALA A 106 -8.94 3.46 -5.47
C ALA A 106 -7.76 4.45 -5.45
N THR A 107 -7.89 5.58 -6.13
CA THR A 107 -6.90 6.68 -6.09
C THR A 107 -6.78 7.29 -4.69
N GLU A 108 -7.89 7.53 -4.00
CA GLU A 108 -7.83 8.01 -2.61
C GLU A 108 -7.21 6.97 -1.68
N LEU A 109 -7.44 5.69 -1.93
CA LEU A 109 -6.78 4.62 -1.19
C LEU A 109 -5.26 4.61 -1.44
N VAL A 110 -4.80 4.84 -2.68
CA VAL A 110 -3.36 5.01 -2.99
C VAL A 110 -2.79 6.18 -2.18
N ASN A 111 -3.47 7.33 -2.16
CA ASN A 111 -3.02 8.51 -1.42
C ASN A 111 -2.92 8.24 0.09
N TYR A 112 -3.93 7.58 0.66
CA TYR A 112 -3.96 7.19 2.07
C TYR A 112 -2.79 6.26 2.43
N LEU A 113 -2.44 5.33 1.54
CA LEU A 113 -1.39 4.34 1.76
C LEU A 113 0.02 4.84 1.46
N ALA A 114 0.15 5.87 0.62
CA ALA A 114 1.43 6.31 0.06
C ALA A 114 2.49 6.55 1.13
N ASP A 115 2.16 7.22 2.24
CA ASP A 115 3.15 7.52 3.28
C ASP A 115 3.62 6.31 4.08
N ALA A 116 2.84 5.23 4.13
CA ALA A 116 3.15 4.00 4.85
C ALA A 116 3.78 2.92 3.95
N ARG A 117 4.00 3.21 2.67
CA ARG A 117 4.59 2.27 1.72
C ARG A 117 5.99 1.84 2.13
N LEU A 118 6.36 0.61 1.76
CA LEU A 118 7.76 0.22 1.74
C LEU A 118 8.43 0.84 0.52
N ARG A 119 9.50 1.59 0.75
CA ARG A 119 10.25 2.26 -0.31
C ARG A 119 11.33 1.37 -0.90
N ASP A 120 11.97 0.60 -0.03
CA ASP A 120 13.08 -0.28 -0.38
C ASP A 120 12.64 -1.74 -0.34
N ARG A 121 13.30 -2.55 -1.16
CA ARG A 121 13.10 -4.01 -1.14
C ARG A 121 13.42 -4.54 0.25
N ALA A 122 12.51 -5.35 0.78
CA ALA A 122 12.67 -5.98 2.08
C ALA A 122 12.36 -7.47 2.00
N ASP A 123 13.06 -8.26 2.81
CA ASP A 123 12.76 -9.68 2.98
C ASP A 123 11.61 -9.88 3.95
N ALA A 124 10.79 -10.90 3.65
CA ALA A 124 9.75 -11.35 4.56
C ALA A 124 10.33 -12.35 5.57
N VAL A 125 9.95 -12.19 6.84
CA VAL A 125 10.29 -13.09 7.94
C VAL A 125 9.06 -13.84 8.40
N ALA A 126 9.26 -15.07 8.86
CA ALA A 126 8.20 -15.90 9.41
C ALA A 126 8.03 -15.60 10.91
N VAL A 127 6.84 -15.17 11.31
CA VAL A 127 6.42 -15.11 12.71
C VAL A 127 5.58 -16.33 13.01
N LYS A 128 5.95 -17.10 14.04
CA LYS A 128 5.32 -18.37 14.37
C LYS A 128 4.76 -18.33 15.79
N HIS A 129 3.55 -18.85 15.97
CA HIS A 129 2.93 -19.00 17.28
C HIS A 129 1.88 -20.12 17.21
N ASP A 130 1.85 -21.02 18.19
CA ASP A 130 0.91 -22.16 18.28
C ASP A 130 0.73 -22.94 16.96
N GLY A 131 1.84 -23.25 16.29
CA GLY A 131 1.85 -24.01 15.03
C GLY A 131 1.36 -23.25 13.80
N LYS A 132 0.95 -21.98 13.94
CA LYS A 132 0.58 -21.08 12.85
C LYS A 132 1.75 -20.19 12.45
N VAL A 133 1.74 -19.74 11.19
CA VAL A 133 2.81 -18.93 10.61
C VAL A 133 2.21 -17.75 9.85
N THR A 134 2.76 -16.56 10.05
CA THR A 134 2.49 -15.36 9.26
C THR A 134 3.80 -14.84 8.68
N MET A 135 3.80 -14.52 7.38
CA MET A 135 4.91 -13.85 6.72
C MET A 135 4.72 -12.34 6.81
N ILE A 136 5.77 -11.62 7.19
CA ILE A 136 5.73 -10.16 7.33
C ILE A 136 7.07 -9.57 6.92
N TYR A 137 7.10 -8.42 6.25
CA TYR A 137 8.36 -7.76 5.94
C TYR A 137 9.10 -7.35 7.23
N ALA A 138 10.42 -7.51 7.26
CA ALA A 138 11.22 -7.19 8.45
C ALA A 138 11.07 -5.72 8.93
N PRO A 139 11.02 -4.69 8.04
CA PRO A 139 10.73 -3.31 8.46
C PRO A 139 9.35 -3.17 9.12
N LEU A 140 8.34 -3.84 8.56
CA LEU A 140 6.98 -3.81 9.09
C LEU A 140 6.89 -4.50 10.47
N LEU A 141 7.64 -5.59 10.69
CA LEU A 141 7.74 -6.19 12.01
C LEU A 141 8.31 -5.23 13.06
N SER A 142 9.28 -4.40 12.66
CA SER A 142 9.83 -3.35 13.53
C SER A 142 8.79 -2.28 13.86
N ASP A 143 7.95 -1.89 12.89
CA ASP A 143 6.84 -0.97 13.12
C ASP A 143 5.77 -1.57 14.05
N VAL A 144 5.49 -2.87 13.92
CA VAL A 144 4.59 -3.59 14.84
C VAL A 144 5.11 -3.49 16.28
N HIS A 145 6.41 -3.74 16.50
CA HIS A 145 7.01 -3.58 17.83
C HIS A 145 6.87 -2.16 18.37
N ALA A 146 7.14 -1.14 17.54
CA ALA A 146 7.04 0.26 17.93
C ALA A 146 5.60 0.67 18.28
N ARG A 147 4.62 0.26 17.46
CA ARG A 147 3.20 0.58 17.66
C ARG A 147 2.61 -0.17 18.84
N LEU A 148 3.00 -1.42 19.07
CA LEU A 148 2.63 -2.15 20.28
C LEU A 148 3.15 -1.43 21.53
N ALA A 149 4.41 -0.98 21.53
CA ALA A 149 4.97 -0.22 22.64
C ALA A 149 4.21 1.11 22.86
N ALA A 150 3.92 1.85 21.78
CA ALA A 150 3.13 3.09 21.85
C ALA A 150 1.69 2.86 22.36
N ALA A 151 1.12 1.69 22.08
CA ALA A 151 -0.19 1.28 22.59
C ALA A 151 -0.16 0.71 24.02
N GLY A 152 1.01 0.67 24.69
CA GLY A 152 1.15 0.16 26.06
C GLY A 152 1.42 -1.35 26.18
N PHE A 153 1.75 -2.01 25.08
CA PHE A 153 2.04 -3.45 25.01
C PHE A 153 3.46 -3.71 24.51
N PRO A 154 4.52 -3.22 25.20
CA PRO A 154 5.88 -3.38 24.73
C PRO A 154 6.26 -4.87 24.62
N SER A 155 6.74 -5.28 23.46
CA SER A 155 7.04 -6.69 23.19
C SER A 155 8.35 -7.19 23.80
N GLY A 156 9.15 -6.38 24.49
CA GLY A 156 10.33 -6.83 25.26
C GLY A 156 11.39 -7.68 24.51
N GLY A 157 11.30 -7.82 23.18
CA GLY A 157 12.14 -8.67 22.33
C GLY A 157 11.32 -9.64 21.43
N PRO A 158 11.95 -10.35 20.47
CA PRO A 158 11.28 -11.28 19.58
C PRO A 158 10.52 -12.40 20.31
N ASP A 159 11.12 -12.97 21.37
CA ASP A 159 10.56 -14.10 22.14
C ASP A 159 9.29 -13.75 22.93
N LYS A 160 9.03 -12.45 23.09
CA LYS A 160 7.89 -11.90 23.85
C LYS A 160 6.87 -11.21 22.95
N LEU A 161 7.09 -11.22 21.63
CA LEU A 161 6.17 -10.63 20.66
C LEU A 161 4.77 -11.25 20.75
N SER A 162 4.67 -12.59 20.77
CA SER A 162 3.36 -13.25 20.81
C SER A 162 2.56 -12.87 22.05
N GLN A 163 3.22 -12.73 23.21
CA GLN A 163 2.56 -12.33 24.46
C GLN A 163 2.03 -10.88 24.38
N ALA A 164 2.83 -9.96 23.84
CA ALA A 164 2.41 -8.58 23.63
C ALA A 164 1.26 -8.47 22.62
N LEU A 165 1.31 -9.24 21.53
CA LEU A 165 0.23 -9.32 20.56
C LEU A 165 -1.06 -9.88 21.18
N GLN A 166 -0.98 -10.96 21.96
CA GLN A 166 -2.15 -11.52 22.67
C GLN A 166 -2.76 -10.50 23.64
N ALA A 167 -1.92 -9.79 24.40
CA ALA A 167 -2.39 -8.75 25.31
C ALA A 167 -3.08 -7.60 24.56
N TYR A 168 -2.48 -7.12 23.47
CA TYR A 168 -3.06 -6.09 22.59
C TYR A 168 -4.38 -6.57 21.96
N GLN A 169 -4.41 -7.78 21.42
CA GLN A 169 -5.58 -8.39 20.79
C GLN A 169 -6.74 -8.49 21.77
N ASN A 170 -6.50 -9.04 22.97
CA ASN A 170 -7.50 -9.12 24.03
C ASN A 170 -8.04 -7.74 24.41
N ALA A 171 -7.15 -6.75 24.61
CA ALA A 171 -7.54 -5.40 24.98
C ALA A 171 -8.36 -4.68 23.89
N ASN A 172 -8.25 -5.11 22.63
CA ASN A 172 -8.95 -4.54 21.49
C ASN A 172 -10.10 -5.41 20.97
N GLY A 173 -10.50 -6.45 21.71
CA GLY A 173 -11.61 -7.33 21.34
C GLY A 173 -11.33 -8.22 20.11
N LEU A 174 -10.06 -8.47 19.82
CA LEU A 174 -9.62 -9.39 18.77
C LEU A 174 -9.37 -10.78 19.35
N THR A 175 -9.45 -11.80 18.49
CA THR A 175 -9.01 -13.15 18.86
C THR A 175 -7.51 -13.13 19.21
N PRO A 176 -7.09 -13.63 20.39
CA PRO A 176 -5.70 -13.57 20.84
C PRO A 176 -4.81 -14.63 20.18
N THR A 177 -4.57 -14.47 18.87
CA THR A 177 -3.77 -15.41 18.07
C THR A 177 -2.27 -15.34 18.37
N GLY A 178 -1.78 -14.26 18.98
CA GLY A 178 -0.35 -14.03 19.19
C GLY A 178 0.45 -13.80 17.91
N LEU A 179 -0.23 -13.56 16.79
CA LEU A 179 0.38 -13.28 15.49
C LEU A 179 0.00 -11.88 15.00
N PRO A 180 0.87 -11.22 14.21
CA PRO A 180 0.50 -10.01 13.49
C PRO A 180 -0.37 -10.38 12.28
N ASP A 181 -1.53 -10.97 12.55
CA ASP A 181 -2.51 -11.35 11.53
C ASP A 181 -3.30 -10.15 11.00
N GLN A 182 -4.12 -10.37 9.97
CA GLN A 182 -4.80 -9.28 9.27
C GLN A 182 -5.68 -8.40 10.18
N PRO A 183 -6.53 -8.94 11.07
CA PRO A 183 -7.29 -8.12 12.00
C PRO A 183 -6.40 -7.30 12.94
N THR A 184 -5.29 -7.89 13.40
CA THR A 184 -4.34 -7.22 14.27
C THR A 184 -3.63 -6.08 13.55
N LEU A 185 -3.11 -6.34 12.35
CA LEU A 185 -2.44 -5.32 11.53
C LEU A 185 -3.41 -4.20 11.13
N LEU A 186 -4.65 -4.52 10.76
CA LEU A 186 -5.66 -3.51 10.47
C LEU A 186 -5.90 -2.60 11.69
N LYS A 187 -6.07 -3.16 12.89
CA LYS A 187 -6.32 -2.37 14.10
C LYS A 187 -5.10 -1.57 14.57
N LEU A 188 -3.90 -2.13 14.43
CA LEU A 188 -2.65 -1.56 14.95
C LEU A 188 -2.00 -0.56 13.99
N MET A 189 -2.14 -0.80 12.68
CA MET A 189 -1.40 -0.08 11.63
C MET A 189 -2.26 0.94 10.89
N ALA A 190 -3.60 0.77 10.85
CA ALA A 190 -4.47 1.76 10.23
C ALA A 190 -4.29 3.13 10.89
N ARG A 191 -4.34 4.16 10.06
CA ARG A 191 -4.27 5.57 10.44
C ARG A 191 -5.66 6.13 10.62
#